data_AF-A0A1E8E172-F1
#
_entry.id   AF-A0A1E8E172-F1
#
_cell.length_a   1.000
_cell.length_b   1.000
_cell.length_c   1.000
_cell.angle_alpha   90.00
_cell.angle_beta   90.00
_cell.angle_gamma   90.00
#
_symmetry.space_group_name_H-M   'P 1'
#
loop_
_entity.id
_entity.type
_entity.pdbx_description
1 polymer ?
#
loop_
_entity_poly.entity_id
_entity_poly.type
_entity_poly.pdbx_seq_one_letter_code
_entity_poly.pdbx_strand_id
1 'polypeptide(L)' 'MSILGIAITTILGLLGIAAIIFGFVGGETYLVIVGILLMVSAALTFSMFKKSLSDPFKN' A
#
# COMPACT_ATOMS: atom_id res chain seq x y z
N MET A 1 15.00 6.10 1.51
CA MET A 1 13.68 5.74 2.08
C MET A 1 13.93 5.40 3.54
N SER A 2 13.26 6.03 4.50
CA SER A 2 13.44 5.62 5.90
C SER A 2 12.96 4.17 6.05
N ILE A 3 13.59 3.41 6.94
CA ILE A 3 13.15 2.05 7.31
C ILE A 3 11.65 2.03 7.64
N LEU A 4 11.16 3.12 8.26
CA LEU A 4 9.77 3.33 8.60
C LEU A 4 8.86 3.42 7.36
N GLY A 5 9.27 4.11 6.31
CA GLY A 5 8.52 4.22 5.05
C GLY A 5 8.41 2.89 4.29
N ILE A 6 9.50 2.10 4.28
CA ILE A 6 9.51 0.75 3.69
C ILE A 6 8.58 -0.15 4.50
N ALA A 7 8.69 -0.14 5.83
CA ALA A 7 7.86 -0.96 6.71
C ALA A 7 6.36 -0.67 6.51
N ILE A 8 5.97 0.61 6.45
CA ILE A 8 4.58 1.01 6.22
C ILE A 8 4.08 0.51 4.86
N THR A 9 4.87 0.71 3.80
CA THR A 9 4.50 0.29 2.44
C THR A 9 4.28 -1.24 2.38
N THR A 10 5.18 -2.00 3.00
CA THR A 10 5.11 -3.47 3.04
C THR A 10 3.91 -3.96 3.85
N ILE A 11 3.61 -3.34 5.00
CA ILE A 11 2.45 -3.69 5.83
C ILE A 11 1.15 -3.42 5.07
N LEU A 12 1.03 -2.25 4.43
CA LEU A 12 -0.15 -1.90 3.64
C LEU A 12 -0.36 -2.88 2.48
N GLY A 13 0.71 -3.29 1.80
CA GLY A 13 0.64 -4.29 0.74
C GLY A 13 0.17 -5.66 1.25
N LEU A 14 0.74 -6.15 2.35
CA LEU A 14 0.36 -7.43 2.95
C LEU A 14 -1.11 -7.44 3.42
N LEU A 15 -1.54 -6.37 4.09
CA LEU A 15 -2.93 -6.22 4.52
C LEU A 15 -3.89 -6.12 3.33
N GLY A 16 -3.51 -5.41 2.28
CA GLY A 16 -4.30 -5.31 1.05
C GLY A 16 -4.49 -6.66 0.36
N ILE A 17 -3.40 -7.43 0.20
CA ILE A 17 -3.46 -8.78 -0.39
C ILE A 17 -4.32 -9.70 0.47
N ALA A 18 -4.12 -9.71 1.79
CA ALA A 18 -4.91 -10.52 2.70
C ALA A 18 -6.40 -10.18 2.61
N ALA A 19 -6.76 -8.89 2.65
CA ALA A 19 -8.15 -8.44 2.53
C ALA A 19 -8.80 -8.86 1.21
N ILE A 20 -8.06 -8.81 0.09
CA ILE A 20 -8.56 -9.30 -1.21
C ILE A 20 -8.82 -10.81 -1.15
N ILE A 21 -7.88 -11.60 -0.63
CA ILE A 21 -8.02 -13.06 -0.54
C ILE A 21 -9.23 -13.41 0.34
N PHE A 22 -9.32 -12.84 1.55
CA PHE A 22 -10.44 -13.08 2.45
C PHE A 22 -11.77 -12.60 1.86
N GLY A 23 -11.79 -11.47 1.14
CA GLY A 23 -12.99 -10.98 0.46
C GLY A 23 -13.48 -11.92 -0.64
N PHE A 24 -12.57 -12.50 -1.44
CA PHE A 24 -12.96 -13.49 -2.44
C PHE A 24 -13.38 -14.82 -1.83
N VAL A 25 -12.63 -15.32 -0.83
CA VAL A 25 -12.94 -16.60 -0.17
C VAL A 25 -14.24 -16.52 0.62
N GLY A 26 -14.51 -15.41 1.30
CA GLY A 26 -15.72 -15.18 2.08
C GLY A 26 -16.93 -14.69 1.27
N GLY A 27 -16.77 -14.36 -0.01
CA GLY A 27 -17.82 -13.75 -0.83
C GLY A 27 -18.16 -12.31 -0.44
N GLU A 28 -17.31 -11.67 0.35
CA GLU A 28 -17.51 -10.34 0.92
C GLU A 28 -16.89 -9.26 0.03
N THR A 29 -17.71 -8.69 -0.87
CA THR A 29 -17.25 -7.68 -1.84
C THR A 29 -16.63 -6.45 -1.18
N TYR A 30 -17.09 -6.06 0.01
CA TYR A 30 -16.55 -4.90 0.73
C TYR A 30 -15.09 -5.10 1.15
N LEU A 31 -14.67 -6.32 1.53
CA LEU A 31 -13.28 -6.63 1.87
C LEU A 31 -12.36 -6.54 0.65
N VAL A 32 -12.86 -6.94 -0.52
CA VAL A 32 -12.13 -6.79 -1.79
C VAL A 32 -11.89 -5.30 -2.10
N ILE A 33 -12.92 -4.46 -1.92
CA ILE A 33 -12.80 -3.00 -2.11
C ILE A 33 -11.77 -2.41 -1.12
N VAL A 34 -11.85 -2.79 0.15
CA VAL A 34 -10.88 -2.35 1.17
C VAL A 34 -9.46 -2.78 0.79
N GLY A 35 -9.28 -4.02 0.34
CA GLY A 35 -7.96 -4.51 -0.06
C GLY A 35 -7.38 -3.78 -1.28
N ILE A 36 -8.22 -3.43 -2.27
CA ILE A 36 -7.82 -2.59 -3.39
C ILE A 36 -7.39 -1.19 -2.91
N LEU A 37 -8.16 -0.57 -2.00
CA LEU A 37 -7.82 0.74 -1.45
C LEU A 37 -6.48 0.72 -0.69
N LEU A 38 -6.20 -0.36 0.05
CA LEU A 38 -4.92 -0.56 0.73
C LEU A 38 -3.76 -0.72 -0.26
N MET A 39 -3.96 -1.44 -1.36
CA MET A 39 -2.96 -1.57 -2.44
C MET A 39 -2.67 -0.24 -3.13
N VAL A 40 -3.71 0.55 -3.44
CA VAL A 40 -3.54 1.90 -4.01
C VAL A 40 -2.79 2.80 -3.03
N SER A 41 -3.13 2.75 -1.75
CA SER A 41 -2.44 3.51 -0.70
C SER A 41 -0.95 3.13 -0.61
N ALA A 42 -0.63 1.83 -0.61
CA ALA A 42 0.75 1.35 -0.62
C ALA A 42 1.53 1.86 -1.85
N ALA A 43 0.92 1.81 -3.04
CA ALA A 43 1.53 2.29 -4.26
C ALA A 43 1.79 3.81 -4.25
N LEU A 44 0.84 4.59 -3.71
CA LEU A 44 0.99 6.03 -3.55
C LEU A 44 2.10 6.37 -2.54
N THR A 45 2.11 5.71 -1.38
CA THR A 45 3.17 5.87 -0.38
C THR A 45 4.54 5.56 -0.98
N PHE A 46 4.66 4.44 -1.70
CA PHE A 46 5.90 4.07 -2.40
C PHE A 46 6.33 5.13 -3.43
N SER A 47 5.38 5.63 -4.23
CA SER A 47 5.64 6.65 -5.26
C SER A 47 6.10 7.98 -4.66
N MET A 48 5.48 8.44 -3.56
CA MET A 48 5.90 9.65 -2.85
C MET A 48 7.33 9.49 -2.30
N PHE A 49 7.66 8.33 -1.72
CA PHE A 49 9.01 8.05 -1.26
C PHE A 49 10.03 8.03 -2.38
N LYS A 50 9.70 7.40 -3.52
CA LYS A 50 10.56 7.39 -4.70
C LYS A 50 10.80 8.82 -5.22
N LYS A 51 9.75 9.65 -5.29
CA LYS A 51 9.83 11.05 -5.71
C LYS A 51 10.70 11.90 -4.78
N SER A 52 10.57 11.69 -3.47
CA SER A 52 11.41 12.36 -2.46
C SER A 52 12.90 11.99 -2.58
N LEU A 53 13.23 10.78 -3.05
CA LEU A 53 14.62 10.36 -3.27
C LEU A 53 15.20 10.84 -4.60
N SER A 54 14.36 10.97 -5.63
CA SER A 54 14.81 11.39 -6.97
C SER A 54 15.09 12.89 -7.08
N ASP A 55 14.53 13.71 -6.20
CA ASP A 55 14.69 15.16 -6.23
C ASP A 55 14.93 15.71 -4.81
N PRO A 56 16.05 15.34 -4.16
CA PRO A 56 16.30 15.65 -2.75
C PRO A 56 16.52 17.15 -2.47
N PHE A 57 16.66 17.97 -3.51
CA PHE A 57 16.92 19.42 -3.43
C PHE A 57 15.75 20.28 -3.93
N LYS A 58 14.62 19.68 -4.32
CA LYS A 58 13.41 20.40 -4.76
C LYS A 58 12.36 20.56 -3.64
N ASN A 59 12.83 20.48 -2.39
CA ASN A 59 12.23 21.07 -1.21
C ASN A 59 13.27 21.94 -0.54
#